data_AF-A0AAV6MUC6-F1
#
_entry.id   AF-A0AAV6MUC6-F1
#
_cell.length_a   1.000
_cell.length_b   1.000
_cell.length_c   1.000
_cell.angle_alpha   90.00
_cell.angle_beta   90.00
_cell.angle_gamma   90.00
#
_symmetry.space_group_name_H-M   'P 1'
#
loop_
_entity.id
_entity.type
_entity.pdbx_description
1 polymer ?
#
loop_
_entity_poly.entity_id
_entity_poly.type
_entity_poly.pdbx_seq_one_letter_code
_entity_poly.pdbx_strand_id
1 'polypeptide(L)'
;MEFTEKADREGGKPIEIFVKDLDAYGFISNQELGNSQFFAPCVFYTSFSLRSKKRTPKHQDNGALLSAENNAEAPNTSQRKAMLVFMCIPVSPGRSRLIFVSLRNFAIGIDRIIPRWVFHVGQNLILDSDLYLLHVEERKILDVGPSNWQKACFVPTKSDAKVVAFRRWLNKYSDGHVDWRGKFSGILPPSPPKEQLMDRYWSHVVNCSSCNGAYKGLNALEVVLQVISIALLGVFAATNQSLVSRTARIVMVAMAVLCFAASRWLSHFIYKNFHFHDYNHALR
;
A
#
# COMPACT_ATOMS: atom_id res chain seq x y z
N MET A 1 36.56 -16.58 9.30
CA MET A 1 36.31 -15.24 8.74
C MET A 1 34.82 -15.10 8.57
N GLU A 2 34.17 -14.32 9.43
CA GLU A 2 32.74 -14.03 9.32
C GLU A 2 32.61 -12.86 8.35
N PHE A 3 32.32 -13.15 7.07
CA PHE A 3 32.02 -12.12 6.08
C PHE A 3 30.67 -11.52 6.44
N THR A 4 30.70 -10.35 7.09
CA THR A 4 29.48 -9.55 7.24
C THR A 4 29.14 -8.97 5.88
N GLU A 5 28.09 -9.49 5.25
CA GLU A 5 27.60 -8.98 3.97
C GLU A 5 27.25 -7.49 4.12
N LYS A 6 27.98 -6.66 3.36
CA LYS A 6 27.79 -5.22 3.33
C LYS A 6 26.47 -4.95 2.60
N ALA A 7 25.62 -4.13 3.21
CA ALA A 7 24.41 -3.69 2.55
C ALA A 7 24.76 -2.94 1.25
N ASP A 8 23.87 -3.03 0.26
CA ASP A 8 24.01 -2.26 -0.98
C ASP A 8 23.85 -0.74 -0.71
N ARG A 9 23.91 0.06 -1.77
CA ARG A 9 23.78 1.53 -1.69
C ARG A 9 22.48 1.98 -1.01
N GLU A 10 21.42 1.18 -1.12
CA GLU A 10 20.07 1.46 -0.63
C GLU A 10 19.78 0.78 0.71
N GLY A 11 20.78 0.09 1.28
CA GLY A 11 20.65 -0.62 2.54
C GLY A 11 20.07 -2.03 2.40
N GLY A 12 19.88 -2.51 1.16
CA GLY A 12 19.45 -3.86 0.84
C GLY A 12 20.49 -4.90 1.23
N LYS A 13 20.00 -6.07 1.67
CA LYS A 13 20.83 -7.23 1.99
C LYS A 13 20.22 -8.48 1.34
N PRO A 14 21.02 -9.50 1.01
CA PRO A 14 20.50 -10.78 0.58
C PRO A 14 19.47 -11.31 1.57
N ILE A 15 18.35 -11.79 1.05
CA ILE A 15 17.29 -12.40 1.85
C ILE A 15 17.26 -13.88 1.51
N GLU A 16 17.56 -14.72 2.50
CA GLU A 16 17.36 -16.14 2.39
C GLU A 16 15.95 -16.53 2.83
N ILE A 17 15.22 -17.20 1.93
CA ILE A 17 13.89 -17.69 2.21
C ILE A 17 13.89 -19.22 2.09
N PHE A 18 13.35 -19.87 3.12
CA PHE A 18 13.24 -21.32 3.19
C PHE A 18 11.77 -21.74 3.22
N VAL A 19 11.37 -22.56 2.26
CA VAL A 19 10.01 -23.11 2.17
C VAL A 19 9.97 -24.50 2.81
N LYS A 20 8.92 -24.76 3.58
CA LYS A 20 8.60 -26.03 4.24
C LYS A 20 7.14 -26.38 3.97
N ASP A 21 6.82 -27.67 4.11
CA ASP A 21 5.44 -28.17 4.18
C ASP A 21 4.56 -27.77 2.98
N LEU A 22 5.06 -28.00 1.76
CA LEU A 22 4.28 -27.78 0.53
C LEU A 22 3.32 -28.95 0.28
N ASP A 23 2.03 -28.71 0.47
CA ASP A 23 0.95 -29.68 0.26
C ASP A 23 -0.24 -29.05 -0.50
N ALA A 24 -1.39 -29.74 -0.57
CA ALA A 24 -2.57 -29.25 -1.27
C ALA A 24 -3.17 -27.98 -0.62
N TYR A 25 -2.96 -27.79 0.68
CA TYR A 25 -3.50 -26.69 1.48
C TYR A 25 -2.59 -25.46 1.50
N GLY A 26 -1.33 -25.59 1.09
CA GLY A 26 -0.44 -24.45 0.84
C GLY A 26 1.02 -24.74 1.19
N PHE A 27 1.72 -23.75 1.76
CA PHE A 27 3.09 -23.90 2.23
C PHE A 27 3.46 -22.88 3.30
N ILE A 28 4.47 -23.22 4.11
CA ILE A 28 5.07 -22.33 5.11
C ILE A 28 6.44 -21.88 4.61
N SER A 29 6.82 -20.64 4.92
CA SER A 29 8.13 -20.09 4.58
C SER A 29 8.70 -19.28 5.74
N ASN A 30 10.01 -19.38 5.95
CA ASN A 30 10.72 -18.65 6.98
C ASN A 30 11.80 -17.78 6.32
N GLN A 31 12.00 -16.59 6.87
CA GLN A 31 13.09 -15.67 6.54
C GLN A 31 13.57 -15.02 7.84
N GLU A 32 14.77 -14.41 7.86
CA GLU A 32 15.41 -13.91 9.08
C GLU A 32 14.51 -13.04 9.98
N LEU A 33 13.66 -12.22 9.37
CA LEU A 33 12.81 -11.22 10.05
C LEU A 33 11.38 -11.69 10.34
N GLY A 34 11.00 -12.89 9.91
CA GLY A 34 9.60 -13.28 9.93
C GLY A 34 9.23 -14.60 9.25
N ASN A 35 8.01 -15.04 9.52
CA ASN A 35 7.43 -16.23 8.90
C ASN A 35 6.25 -15.81 8.02
N SER A 36 6.12 -16.46 6.87
CA SER A 36 4.98 -16.29 5.97
C SER A 36 4.36 -17.63 5.62
N GLN A 37 3.06 -17.65 5.39
CA GLN A 37 2.36 -18.85 4.98
C GLN A 37 1.35 -18.51 3.89
N PHE A 38 1.32 -19.37 2.88
CA PHE A 38 0.31 -19.40 1.86
C PHE A 38 -0.73 -20.45 2.24
N PHE A 39 -2.00 -20.06 2.23
CA PHE A 39 -3.15 -20.93 2.34
C PHE A 39 -3.92 -20.93 1.03
N ALA A 40 -4.09 -22.12 0.48
CA ALA A 40 -4.88 -22.33 -0.71
C ALA A 40 -6.33 -21.84 -0.52
N PRO A 41 -6.95 -21.27 -1.56
CA PRO A 41 -6.38 -21.07 -2.89
C PRO A 41 -5.68 -19.70 -3.07
N CYS A 42 -5.86 -18.75 -2.15
CA CYS A 42 -5.56 -17.34 -2.46
C CYS A 42 -5.13 -16.47 -1.28
N VAL A 43 -4.90 -17.04 -0.10
CA VAL A 43 -4.55 -16.26 1.10
C VAL A 43 -3.05 -16.39 1.35
N PHE A 44 -2.37 -15.25 1.53
CA PHE A 44 -0.97 -15.21 1.93
C PHE A 44 -0.84 -14.28 3.11
N TYR A 45 -0.19 -14.71 4.18
CA TYR A 45 0.13 -13.78 5.25
C TYR A 45 1.61 -13.86 5.60
N THR A 46 2.13 -12.74 6.09
CA THR A 46 3.50 -12.62 6.56
C THR A 46 3.51 -11.89 7.89
N SER A 47 4.33 -12.36 8.80
CA SER A 47 4.51 -11.80 10.13
C SER A 47 5.96 -11.37 10.30
N PHE A 48 6.18 -10.18 10.85
CA PHE A 48 7.51 -9.62 11.08
C PHE A 48 7.64 -9.25 12.54
N SER A 49 8.80 -9.56 13.10
CA SER A 49 9.14 -9.21 14.47
C SER A 49 10.27 -8.19 14.48
N LEU A 50 9.97 -6.94 14.82
CA LEU A 50 10.98 -5.92 15.02
C LEU A 50 11.58 -6.04 16.42
N ARG A 51 12.91 -6.08 16.49
CA ARG A 51 13.65 -5.99 17.74
C ARG A 51 13.32 -4.66 18.43
N SER A 52 12.82 -4.73 19.66
CA SER A 52 12.64 -3.52 20.48
C SER A 52 14.02 -2.94 20.80
N LYS A 53 14.22 -1.63 20.63
CA LYS A 53 15.41 -0.96 21.20
C LYS A 53 15.37 -1.19 22.71
N LYS A 54 16.44 -1.76 23.29
CA LYS A 54 16.59 -1.86 24.76
C LYS A 54 16.33 -0.46 25.34
N ARG A 55 15.30 -0.31 26.17
CA ARG A 55 15.17 0.87 27.03
C ARG A 55 16.33 0.80 28.02
N THR A 56 17.24 1.77 27.98
CA THR A 56 18.17 1.99 29.08
C THR A 56 17.35 2.44 30.29
N PRO A 57 17.42 1.77 31.45
CA PRO A 57 16.75 2.22 32.65
C PRO A 57 17.41 3.53 33.10
N LYS A 58 16.67 4.64 33.06
CA LYS A 58 17.06 5.85 33.79
C LYS A 58 16.65 5.66 35.25
N HIS A 59 17.65 5.79 36.12
CA HIS A 59 17.53 5.96 37.56
C HIS A 59 16.50 7.05 37.89
N GLN A 60 15.56 6.77 38.80
CA GLN A 60 15.37 7.60 39.99
C GLN A 60 14.49 6.93 41.03
N ASP A 61 15.01 6.95 42.25
CA ASP A 61 14.49 6.36 43.47
C ASP A 61 13.27 7.10 44.05
N ASN A 62 12.44 6.34 44.79
CA ASN A 62 12.09 6.53 46.21
C ASN A 62 10.60 6.30 46.51
N GLY A 63 10.31 5.34 47.40
CA GLY A 63 9.15 5.44 48.29
C GLY A 63 8.25 4.21 48.44
N ALA A 64 8.44 3.51 49.56
CA ALA A 64 7.44 2.78 50.36
C ALA A 64 6.92 1.39 49.92
N LEU A 65 7.20 0.43 50.82
CA LEU A 65 6.64 -0.91 51.08
C LEU A 65 5.20 -1.17 50.58
N LEU A 66 4.95 -2.38 50.06
CA LEU A 66 4.13 -3.42 50.72
C LEU A 66 4.10 -4.75 49.92
N SER A 67 4.36 -5.85 50.66
CA SER A 67 3.92 -7.26 50.51
C SER A 67 4.13 -8.04 49.20
N ALA A 68 5.09 -8.97 49.28
CA ALA A 68 5.06 -10.41 48.96
C ALA A 68 4.18 -10.98 47.81
N GLU A 69 4.86 -11.84 47.04
CA GLU A 69 4.35 -12.98 46.26
C GLU A 69 3.58 -12.69 44.95
N ASN A 70 4.31 -12.75 43.83
CA ASN A 70 4.24 -13.91 42.92
C ASN A 70 5.27 -13.78 41.78
N ASN A 71 6.10 -14.81 41.65
CA ASN A 71 7.07 -14.98 40.58
C ASN A 71 6.34 -15.21 39.24
N ALA A 72 6.29 -14.17 38.42
CA ALA A 72 6.36 -14.28 36.97
C ALA A 72 6.90 -12.94 36.46
N GLU A 73 8.21 -12.84 36.25
CA GLU A 73 8.76 -11.77 35.42
C GLU A 73 8.11 -11.89 34.03
N ALA A 74 7.09 -11.09 33.79
CA ALA A 74 6.60 -10.85 32.44
C ALA A 74 7.81 -10.41 31.61
N PRO A 75 8.10 -11.04 30.45
CA PRO A 75 9.27 -10.69 29.68
C PRO A 75 9.18 -9.20 29.33
N ASN A 76 10.09 -8.41 29.91
CA ASN A 76 10.15 -6.96 29.85
C ASN A 76 10.59 -6.45 28.45
N THR A 77 10.12 -7.11 27.39
CA THR A 77 10.30 -6.72 26.00
C THR A 77 8.99 -6.95 25.25
N SER A 78 8.13 -5.94 25.19
CA SER A 78 7.03 -5.92 24.23
C SER A 78 7.62 -5.97 22.81
N GLN A 79 7.69 -7.16 22.23
CA GLN A 79 8.16 -7.37 20.87
C GLN A 79 7.21 -6.67 19.91
N ARG A 80 7.75 -5.79 19.07
CA ARG A 80 6.96 -5.11 18.05
C ARG A 80 6.68 -6.08 16.92
N LYS A 81 5.41 -6.43 16.74
CA LYS A 81 4.94 -7.37 15.73
C LYS A 81 4.09 -6.62 14.71
N ALA A 82 4.38 -6.86 13.44
CA ALA A 82 3.53 -6.49 12.32
C ALA A 82 3.12 -7.76 11.58
N MET A 83 1.90 -7.78 11.06
CA MET A 83 1.38 -8.87 10.23
C MET A 83 0.66 -8.26 9.05
N LEU A 84 0.84 -8.86 7.88
CA LEU A 84 0.18 -8.45 6.66
C LEU A 84 -0.51 -9.68 6.09
N VAL A 85 -1.83 -9.60 5.94
CA VAL A 85 -2.64 -10.63 5.29
C VAL A 85 -3.04 -10.09 3.93
N PHE A 86 -2.81 -10.88 2.89
CA PHE A 86 -3.25 -10.65 1.52
C PHE A 86 -4.20 -11.77 1.10
N MET A 87 -5.26 -11.40 0.40
CA MET A 87 -6.15 -12.30 -0.31
C MET A 87 -6.19 -11.85 -1.77
N CYS A 88 -5.65 -12.65 -2.68
CA CYS A 88 -5.59 -12.35 -4.11
C CYS A 88 -6.56 -13.27 -4.86
N ILE A 89 -7.81 -12.83 -5.01
CA ILE A 89 -8.91 -13.66 -5.47
C ILE A 89 -9.08 -13.45 -6.98
N PRO A 90 -8.87 -14.48 -7.83
CA PRO A 90 -9.12 -14.36 -9.26
C PRO A 90 -10.62 -14.13 -9.51
N VAL A 91 -10.98 -13.15 -10.35
CA VAL A 91 -12.38 -12.82 -10.67
C VAL A 91 -12.74 -13.01 -12.14
N SER A 92 -11.76 -12.84 -13.03
CA SER A 92 -11.80 -13.17 -14.45
C SER A 92 -10.36 -13.25 -14.99
N PRO A 93 -10.12 -13.79 -16.18
CA PRO A 93 -8.79 -13.70 -16.80
C PRO A 93 -8.27 -12.25 -16.82
N GLY A 94 -7.03 -12.04 -16.41
CA GLY A 94 -6.41 -10.73 -16.32
C GLY A 94 -6.90 -9.83 -15.19
N ARG A 95 -7.72 -10.34 -14.26
CA ARG A 95 -8.25 -9.56 -13.14
C ARG A 95 -8.30 -10.37 -11.85
N SER A 96 -7.70 -9.79 -10.81
CA SER A 96 -7.78 -10.29 -9.45
C SER A 96 -8.27 -9.20 -8.51
N ARG A 97 -9.06 -9.58 -7.51
CA ARG A 97 -9.40 -8.73 -6.38
C ARG A 97 -8.35 -8.90 -5.31
N LEU A 98 -7.69 -7.81 -4.93
CA LEU A 98 -6.77 -7.77 -3.80
C LEU A 98 -7.49 -7.22 -2.57
N ILE A 99 -7.51 -8.00 -1.50
CA ILE A 99 -7.95 -7.57 -0.17
C ILE A 99 -6.75 -7.75 0.75
N PHE A 100 -6.35 -6.72 1.48
CA PHE A 100 -5.25 -6.85 2.44
C PHE A 100 -5.55 -6.14 3.75
N VAL A 101 -4.94 -6.66 4.81
CA VAL A 101 -5.07 -6.11 6.17
C VAL A 101 -3.68 -6.01 6.77
N SER A 102 -3.31 -4.80 7.20
CA SER A 102 -2.09 -4.55 7.95
C SER A 102 -2.43 -4.48 9.44
N LEU A 103 -1.89 -5.42 10.21
CA LEU A 103 -2.05 -5.53 11.65
C LEU A 103 -0.71 -5.20 12.32
N ARG A 104 -0.74 -4.43 13.41
CA ARG A 104 0.46 -4.16 14.21
C ARG A 104 0.10 -3.95 15.67
N ASN A 105 0.99 -4.34 16.58
CA ASN A 105 0.82 -4.10 18.02
C ASN A 105 1.53 -2.84 18.53
N PHE A 106 2.09 -2.03 17.63
CA PHE A 106 2.86 -0.82 17.95
C PHE A 106 2.36 0.38 17.16
N ALA A 107 2.64 1.59 17.65
CA ALA A 107 2.24 2.85 17.00
C ALA A 107 0.72 2.96 16.73
N ILE A 108 -0.11 2.29 17.53
CA ILE A 108 -1.57 2.27 17.38
C ILE A 108 -2.17 3.66 17.65
N GLY A 109 -1.51 4.48 18.49
CA GLY A 109 -1.94 5.86 18.74
C GLY A 109 -1.99 6.74 17.48
N ILE A 110 -1.17 6.44 16.47
CA ILE A 110 -1.18 7.17 15.20
C ILE A 110 -2.51 7.00 14.47
N ASP A 111 -3.17 5.83 14.61
CA ASP A 111 -4.45 5.54 13.94
C ASP A 111 -5.60 6.42 14.45
N ARG A 112 -5.43 7.08 15.61
CA ARG A 112 -6.40 8.05 16.15
C ARG A 112 -6.23 9.45 15.58
N ILE A 113 -5.05 9.79 15.08
CA ILE A 113 -4.68 11.13 14.62
C ILE A 113 -4.75 11.21 13.10
N ILE A 114 -4.25 10.16 12.42
CA ILE A 114 -4.16 10.13 10.96
C ILE A 114 -5.41 9.46 10.39
N PRO A 115 -6.17 10.13 9.51
CA PRO A 115 -7.33 9.53 8.86
C PRO A 115 -6.96 8.29 8.05
N ARG A 116 -7.84 7.27 8.05
CA ARG A 116 -7.61 6.00 7.33
C ARG A 116 -7.25 6.16 5.86
N TRP A 117 -7.88 7.11 5.15
CA TRP A 117 -7.61 7.35 3.73
C TRP A 117 -6.16 7.77 3.46
N VAL A 118 -5.49 8.45 4.40
CA VAL A 118 -4.08 8.87 4.26
C VAL A 118 -3.17 7.64 4.26
N PHE A 119 -3.43 6.67 5.14
CA PHE A 119 -2.72 5.40 5.13
C PHE A 119 -2.96 4.63 3.82
N HIS A 120 -4.20 4.64 3.33
CA HIS A 120 -4.53 3.99 2.07
C HIS A 120 -3.79 4.63 0.89
N VAL A 121 -3.61 5.95 0.84
CA VAL A 121 -2.80 6.60 -0.21
C VAL A 121 -1.38 6.03 -0.22
N GLY A 122 -0.73 5.93 0.94
CA GLY A 122 0.61 5.34 1.04
C GLY A 122 0.66 3.87 0.62
N GLN A 123 -0.34 3.08 0.99
CA GLN A 123 -0.43 1.67 0.60
C GLN A 123 -0.69 1.49 -0.89
N ASN A 124 -1.55 2.33 -1.49
CA ASN A 124 -1.81 2.27 -2.92
C ASN A 124 -0.56 2.56 -3.73
N LEU A 125 0.33 3.48 -3.30
CA LEU A 125 1.60 3.73 -4.00
C LEU A 125 2.48 2.46 -4.14
N ILE A 126 2.42 1.55 -3.17
CA ILE A 126 3.12 0.26 -3.23
C ILE A 126 2.45 -0.65 -4.26
N LEU A 127 1.11 -0.65 -4.32
CA LEU A 127 0.39 -1.43 -5.33
C LEU A 127 0.60 -0.88 -6.74
N ASP A 128 0.62 0.45 -6.89
CA ASP A 128 0.82 1.13 -8.17
C ASP A 128 2.21 0.87 -8.74
N SER A 129 3.23 0.69 -7.89
CA SER A 129 4.58 0.35 -8.38
C SER A 129 4.62 -1.02 -9.05
N ASP A 130 3.82 -1.97 -8.57
CA ASP A 130 3.91 -3.36 -9.01
C ASP A 130 2.83 -3.72 -10.04
N LEU A 131 1.68 -3.03 -10.04
CA LEU A 131 0.51 -3.38 -10.84
C LEU A 131 0.83 -3.51 -12.34
N TYR A 132 1.56 -2.55 -12.91
CA TYR A 132 1.92 -2.60 -14.33
C TYR A 132 2.88 -3.76 -14.64
N LEU A 133 3.82 -4.05 -13.73
CA LEU A 133 4.75 -5.17 -13.90
C LEU A 133 4.01 -6.50 -13.87
N LEU A 134 3.12 -6.69 -12.90
CA LEU A 134 2.30 -7.90 -12.77
C LEU A 134 1.43 -8.13 -14.01
N HIS A 135 0.85 -7.05 -14.55
CA HIS A 135 0.05 -7.09 -15.78
C HIS A 135 0.87 -7.53 -17.01
N VAL A 136 2.11 -7.06 -17.13
CA VAL A 136 3.01 -7.49 -18.21
C VAL A 136 3.52 -8.91 -17.98
N GLU A 137 3.83 -9.27 -16.74
CA GLU A 137 4.30 -10.60 -16.35
C GLU A 137 3.29 -11.68 -16.73
N GLU A 138 2.00 -11.51 -16.41
CA GLU A 138 0.95 -12.48 -16.73
C GLU A 138 0.88 -12.78 -18.24
N ARG A 139 1.02 -11.76 -19.08
CA ARG A 139 1.02 -11.91 -20.55
C ARG A 139 2.24 -12.67 -21.03
N LYS A 140 3.43 -12.31 -20.54
CA LYS A 140 4.67 -13.02 -20.90
C LYS A 140 4.63 -14.49 -20.47
N ILE A 141 4.02 -14.79 -19.31
CA ILE A 141 3.82 -16.17 -18.84
C ILE A 141 2.84 -16.91 -19.76
N LEU A 142 1.77 -16.26 -20.21
CA LEU A 142 0.84 -16.86 -21.17
C LEU A 142 1.53 -17.18 -22.49
N ASP A 143 2.38 -16.27 -23.00
CA ASP A 143 3.11 -16.45 -24.27
C ASP A 143 4.06 -17.66 -24.24
N VAL A 144 4.78 -17.88 -23.13
CA VAL A 144 5.67 -19.04 -22.98
C VAL A 144 4.95 -20.31 -22.51
N GLY A 145 3.70 -20.17 -22.07
CA GLY A 145 2.90 -21.21 -21.44
C GLY A 145 3.09 -21.27 -19.91
N PRO A 146 2.02 -21.42 -19.10
CA PRO A 146 2.09 -21.41 -17.63
C PRO A 146 3.10 -22.40 -17.02
N SER A 147 3.24 -23.60 -17.61
CA SER A 147 4.20 -24.60 -17.18
C SER A 147 5.67 -24.21 -17.39
N ASN A 148 5.92 -23.22 -18.27
CA ASN A 148 7.25 -22.70 -18.61
C ASN A 148 7.48 -21.29 -18.06
N TRP A 149 6.73 -20.86 -17.03
CA TRP A 149 6.81 -19.50 -16.46
C TRP A 149 8.24 -19.05 -16.14
N GLN A 150 9.15 -19.97 -15.85
CA GLN A 150 10.55 -19.68 -15.56
C GLN A 150 11.26 -18.98 -16.72
N LYS A 151 10.84 -19.22 -17.96
CA LYS A 151 11.38 -18.54 -19.15
C LYS A 151 11.00 -17.04 -19.20
N ALA A 152 9.96 -16.64 -18.48
CA ALA A 152 9.46 -15.27 -18.47
C ALA A 152 9.96 -14.46 -17.26
N CYS A 153 10.00 -15.06 -16.06
CA CYS A 153 10.21 -14.30 -14.83
C CYS A 153 10.93 -15.05 -13.69
N PHE A 154 11.73 -16.08 -13.96
CA PHE A 154 12.52 -16.73 -12.91
C PHE A 154 13.83 -16.00 -12.64
N VAL A 155 14.09 -15.68 -11.38
CA VAL A 155 15.39 -15.19 -10.91
C VAL A 155 16.03 -16.28 -10.02
N PRO A 156 17.25 -16.75 -10.32
CA PRO A 156 17.83 -17.91 -9.64
C PRO A 156 18.43 -17.55 -8.26
N THR A 157 17.61 -17.04 -7.34
CA THR A 157 18.03 -16.59 -6.00
C THR A 157 17.17 -17.20 -4.90
N LYS A 158 17.69 -17.20 -3.66
CA LYS A 158 16.93 -17.68 -2.48
C LYS A 158 15.73 -16.78 -2.15
N SER A 159 15.72 -15.52 -2.59
CA SER A 159 14.59 -14.61 -2.42
C SER A 159 13.36 -15.02 -3.24
N ASP A 160 13.53 -15.82 -4.29
CA ASP A 160 12.44 -16.26 -5.16
C ASP A 160 11.71 -17.51 -4.64
N ALA A 161 12.15 -18.07 -3.51
CA ALA A 161 11.66 -19.36 -3.02
C ALA A 161 10.13 -19.42 -2.85
N LYS A 162 9.48 -18.33 -2.42
CA LYS A 162 8.00 -18.27 -2.27
C LYS A 162 7.29 -18.31 -3.63
N VAL A 163 7.82 -17.59 -4.63
CA VAL A 163 7.26 -17.58 -6.00
C VAL A 163 7.39 -18.97 -6.62
N VAL A 164 8.58 -19.57 -6.50
CA VAL A 164 8.83 -20.95 -6.98
C VAL A 164 7.89 -21.95 -6.29
N ALA A 165 7.73 -21.85 -4.97
CA ALA A 165 6.83 -22.73 -4.22
C ALA A 165 5.37 -22.57 -4.65
N PHE A 166 4.89 -21.33 -4.78
CA PHE A 166 3.54 -21.06 -5.27
C PHE A 166 3.31 -21.60 -6.69
N ARG A 167 4.24 -21.38 -7.61
CA ARG A 167 4.13 -21.91 -8.99
C ARG A 167 4.15 -23.43 -9.04
N ARG A 168 4.97 -24.09 -8.22
CA ARG A 168 4.97 -25.56 -8.08
C ARG A 168 3.65 -26.08 -7.51
N TRP A 169 3.12 -25.39 -6.51
CA TRP A 169 1.81 -25.70 -5.92
C TRP A 169 0.70 -25.56 -6.98
N LEU A 170 0.66 -24.44 -7.70
CA LEU A 170 -0.34 -24.17 -8.73
C LEU A 170 -0.28 -25.22 -9.86
N ASN A 171 0.92 -25.57 -10.32
CA ASN A 171 1.09 -26.60 -11.34
C ASN A 171 0.65 -28.00 -10.86
N LYS A 172 0.92 -28.33 -9.59
CA LYS A 172 0.62 -29.67 -9.04
C LYS A 172 -0.85 -29.86 -8.69
N TYR A 173 -1.52 -28.83 -8.17
CA TYR A 173 -2.87 -28.96 -7.60
C TYR A 173 -3.97 -28.26 -8.41
N SER A 174 -3.60 -27.55 -9.49
CA SER A 174 -4.56 -26.86 -10.36
C SER A 174 -4.15 -26.84 -11.84
N ASP A 175 -3.26 -27.76 -12.26
CA ASP A 175 -2.77 -27.86 -13.64
C ASP A 175 -2.24 -26.52 -14.21
N GLY A 176 -1.69 -25.68 -13.33
CA GLY A 176 -1.11 -24.38 -13.67
C GLY A 176 -2.10 -23.27 -13.99
N HIS A 177 -3.41 -23.47 -13.77
CA HIS A 177 -4.44 -22.48 -14.12
C HIS A 177 -5.58 -22.42 -13.10
N VAL A 178 -6.37 -21.34 -13.17
CA VAL A 178 -7.59 -21.22 -12.39
C VAL A 178 -8.71 -21.97 -13.10
N ASP A 179 -9.39 -22.88 -12.40
CA ASP A 179 -10.62 -23.49 -12.90
C ASP A 179 -11.75 -22.46 -12.89
N TRP A 180 -12.08 -21.94 -14.07
CA TRP A 180 -13.16 -20.99 -14.27
C TRP A 180 -14.55 -21.64 -14.33
N ARG A 181 -14.66 -22.97 -14.21
CA ARG A 181 -15.92 -23.72 -14.24
C ARG A 181 -16.80 -23.38 -15.45
N GLY A 182 -16.18 -23.23 -16.62
CA GLY A 182 -16.84 -22.88 -17.88
C GLY A 182 -17.28 -21.41 -18.00
N LYS A 183 -17.08 -20.56 -16.98
CA LYS A 183 -17.47 -19.15 -17.03
C LYS A 183 -16.57 -18.31 -17.94
N PHE A 184 -15.29 -18.68 -18.04
CA PHE A 184 -14.30 -17.99 -18.85
C PHE A 184 -13.41 -18.99 -19.58
N SER A 185 -12.93 -18.61 -20.78
CA SER A 185 -12.00 -19.42 -21.58
C SER A 185 -10.55 -19.37 -21.10
N GLY A 186 -10.23 -18.53 -20.11
CA GLY A 186 -8.84 -18.30 -19.67
C GLY A 186 -8.05 -17.30 -20.53
N ILE A 187 -8.62 -16.84 -21.66
CA ILE A 187 -7.96 -15.88 -22.56
C ILE A 187 -7.95 -14.50 -21.92
N LEU A 188 -6.78 -13.84 -21.94
CA LEU A 188 -6.62 -12.48 -21.45
C LEU A 188 -7.28 -11.48 -22.40
N PRO A 189 -7.98 -10.46 -21.88
CA PRO A 189 -8.44 -9.35 -22.71
C PRO A 189 -7.25 -8.52 -23.24
N PRO A 190 -7.46 -7.76 -24.33
CA PRO A 190 -6.47 -6.80 -24.81
C PRO A 190 -5.98 -5.88 -23.68
N SER A 191 -4.70 -5.51 -23.72
CA SER A 191 -4.17 -4.58 -22.73
C SER A 191 -4.84 -3.22 -22.90
N PRO A 192 -5.50 -2.67 -21.86
CA PRO A 192 -5.98 -1.30 -21.90
C PRO A 192 -4.79 -0.31 -21.84
N PRO A 193 -5.04 0.98 -22.12
CA PRO A 193 -4.08 2.05 -21.84
C PRO A 193 -3.65 2.03 -20.36
N LYS A 194 -2.41 2.44 -20.09
CA LYS A 194 -1.82 2.41 -18.73
C LYS A 194 -2.65 3.19 -17.71
N GLU A 195 -3.17 4.35 -18.10
CA GLU A 195 -4.02 5.20 -17.26
C GLU A 195 -5.31 4.48 -16.83
N GLN A 196 -5.94 3.73 -17.74
CA GLN A 196 -7.13 2.94 -17.43
C GLN A 196 -6.80 1.71 -16.58
N LEU A 197 -5.66 1.05 -16.84
CA LEU A 197 -5.21 -0.09 -16.06
C LEU A 197 -4.95 0.29 -14.59
N MET A 198 -4.34 1.45 -14.40
CA MET A 198 -3.91 1.96 -13.10
C MET A 198 -4.91 2.96 -12.49
N ASP A 199 -6.17 2.93 -12.95
CA ASP A 199 -7.21 3.82 -12.43
C ASP A 199 -7.62 3.39 -11.00
N ARG A 200 -7.14 4.15 -10.03
CA ARG A 200 -7.40 3.96 -8.60
C ARG A 200 -8.83 4.29 -8.23
N TYR A 201 -9.50 5.16 -8.97
CA TYR A 201 -10.85 5.59 -8.63
C TYR A 201 -11.81 4.40 -8.69
N TRP A 202 -11.76 3.67 -9.81
CA TRP A 202 -12.59 2.50 -10.03
C TRP A 202 -12.11 1.26 -9.28
N SER A 203 -10.81 1.05 -9.19
CA SER A 203 -10.26 -0.14 -8.51
C SER A 203 -10.39 -0.07 -6.98
N HIS A 204 -10.37 1.14 -6.39
CA HIS A 204 -10.36 1.33 -4.94
C HIS A 204 -11.33 2.39 -4.42
N VAL A 205 -11.23 3.64 -4.89
CA VAL A 205 -11.86 4.80 -4.22
C VAL A 205 -13.37 4.65 -4.12
N VAL A 206 -14.04 4.25 -5.20
CA VAL A 206 -15.50 4.10 -5.23
C VAL A 206 -16.01 3.03 -4.23
N ASN A 207 -15.19 2.01 -3.97
CA ASN A 207 -15.53 0.87 -3.12
C ASN A 207 -15.11 1.06 -1.65
N CYS A 208 -14.24 2.04 -1.36
CA CYS A 208 -13.72 2.29 -0.01
C CYS A 208 -14.44 3.47 0.63
N SER A 209 -15.21 3.23 1.71
CA SER A 209 -15.95 4.31 2.39
C SER A 209 -15.07 5.46 2.87
N SER A 210 -13.86 5.17 3.37
CA SER A 210 -12.93 6.20 3.83
C SER A 210 -12.36 7.04 2.68
N CYS A 211 -11.93 6.41 1.59
CA CYS A 211 -11.35 7.12 0.45
C CYS A 211 -12.42 7.84 -0.37
N ASN A 212 -13.60 7.24 -0.54
CA ASN A 212 -14.75 7.88 -1.18
C ASN A 212 -15.21 9.12 -0.42
N GLY A 213 -15.28 9.04 0.92
CA GLY A 213 -15.61 10.18 1.78
C GLY A 213 -14.59 11.31 1.64
N ALA A 214 -13.29 10.98 1.70
CA ALA A 214 -12.23 11.95 1.49
C ALA A 214 -12.28 12.57 0.09
N TYR A 215 -12.43 11.75 -0.95
CA TYR A 215 -12.55 12.20 -2.34
C TYR A 215 -13.70 13.20 -2.49
N LYS A 216 -14.91 12.87 -2.02
CA LYS A 216 -16.06 13.79 -2.08
C LYS A 216 -15.83 15.08 -1.32
N GLY A 217 -15.29 15.00 -0.10
CA GLY A 217 -14.99 16.17 0.73
C GLY A 217 -13.94 17.09 0.10
N LEU A 218 -12.87 16.53 -0.46
CA LEU A 218 -11.81 17.31 -1.11
C LEU A 218 -12.31 17.95 -2.42
N ASN A 219 -13.12 17.24 -3.22
CA ASN A 219 -13.74 17.84 -4.43
C ASN A 219 -14.70 18.98 -4.05
N ALA A 220 -15.51 18.82 -2.99
CA ALA A 220 -16.36 19.90 -2.50
C ALA A 220 -15.53 21.11 -2.04
N LEU A 221 -14.43 20.88 -1.32
CA LEU A 221 -13.51 21.95 -0.91
C LEU A 221 -12.88 22.66 -2.10
N GLU A 222 -12.48 21.92 -3.15
CA GLU A 222 -11.96 22.50 -4.40
C GLU A 222 -12.96 23.50 -4.99
N VAL A 223 -14.22 23.10 -5.13
CA VAL A 223 -15.29 23.95 -5.67
C VAL A 223 -15.55 25.15 -4.77
N VAL A 224 -15.61 24.96 -3.45
CA VAL A 224 -15.81 26.05 -2.48
C VAL A 224 -14.70 27.09 -2.58
N LEU A 225 -13.44 26.67 -2.70
CA LEU A 225 -12.30 27.58 -2.89
C LEU A 225 -12.40 28.39 -4.19
N GLN A 226 -12.88 27.77 -5.28
CA GLN A 226 -13.14 28.47 -6.54
C GLN A 226 -14.26 29.51 -6.39
N VAL A 227 -15.37 29.13 -5.74
CA VAL A 227 -16.50 30.05 -5.48
C VAL A 227 -16.08 31.23 -4.61
N ILE A 228 -15.32 30.99 -3.54
CA ILE A 228 -14.77 32.07 -2.69
C ILE A 228 -13.87 33.00 -3.49
N SER A 229 -13.00 32.45 -4.34
CA SER A 229 -12.13 33.26 -5.20
C SER A 229 -12.94 34.20 -6.12
N ILE A 230 -13.93 33.66 -6.84
CA ILE A 230 -14.78 34.44 -7.74
C ILE A 230 -15.61 35.47 -6.96
N ALA A 231 -16.17 35.09 -5.81
CA ALA A 231 -16.95 35.98 -4.96
C ALA A 231 -16.10 37.16 -4.45
N LEU A 232 -14.87 36.92 -4.00
CA LEU A 232 -13.95 37.97 -3.56
C LEU A 232 -13.63 38.95 -4.70
N LEU A 233 -13.42 38.46 -5.92
CA LEU A 233 -13.22 39.32 -7.10
C LEU A 233 -14.48 40.10 -7.46
N GLY A 234 -15.66 39.51 -7.34
CA GLY A 234 -16.94 40.18 -7.54
C GLY A 234 -17.17 41.31 -6.53
N VAL A 235 -16.90 41.07 -5.24
CA VAL A 235 -16.97 42.10 -4.19
C VAL A 235 -15.93 43.20 -4.43
N PHE A 236 -14.71 42.85 -4.82
CA PHE A 236 -13.67 43.82 -5.16
C PHE A 236 -14.08 44.72 -6.34
N ALA A 237 -14.78 44.17 -7.34
CA ALA A 237 -15.27 44.90 -8.50
C ALA A 237 -16.48 45.80 -8.19
N ALA A 238 -17.38 45.35 -7.31
CA ALA A 238 -18.61 46.07 -6.97
C ALA A 238 -18.42 47.18 -5.90
N THR A 239 -17.31 47.16 -5.15
CA THR A 239 -17.08 48.12 -4.05
C THR A 239 -16.39 49.40 -4.52
N ASN A 240 -16.96 50.55 -4.15
CA ASN A 240 -16.40 51.86 -4.46
C ASN A 240 -15.10 52.11 -3.68
N GLN A 241 -14.15 52.80 -4.32
CA GLN A 241 -12.82 53.07 -3.75
C GLN A 241 -12.86 53.88 -2.44
N SER A 242 -13.94 54.61 -2.20
CA SER A 242 -14.15 55.42 -0.99
C SER A 242 -14.66 54.63 0.21
N LEU A 243 -15.26 53.45 0.01
CA LEU A 243 -15.83 52.63 1.10
C LEU A 243 -14.82 51.64 1.70
N VAL A 244 -13.81 51.21 0.94
CA VAL A 244 -12.90 50.14 1.34
C VAL A 244 -11.45 50.64 1.25
N SER A 245 -10.70 50.48 2.34
CA SER A 245 -9.30 50.91 2.39
C SER A 245 -8.46 50.19 1.33
N ARG A 246 -7.41 50.86 0.84
CA ARG A 246 -6.46 50.28 -0.14
C ARG A 246 -5.90 48.95 0.35
N THR A 247 -5.57 48.86 1.64
CA THR A 247 -5.06 47.64 2.27
C THR A 247 -6.07 46.50 2.20
N ALA A 248 -7.34 46.75 2.56
CA ALA A 248 -8.39 45.72 2.49
C ALA A 248 -8.62 45.22 1.06
N ARG A 249 -8.54 46.12 0.06
CA ARG A 249 -8.63 45.76 -1.36
C ARG A 249 -7.48 44.85 -1.81
N ILE A 250 -6.25 45.16 -1.40
CA ILE A 250 -5.09 44.30 -1.70
C ILE A 250 -5.26 42.91 -1.05
N VAL A 251 -5.70 42.87 0.21
CA VAL A 251 -5.94 41.60 0.92
C VAL A 251 -7.02 40.77 0.22
N MET A 252 -8.13 41.37 -0.23
CA MET A 252 -9.19 40.64 -0.95
C MET A 252 -8.66 39.99 -2.24
N VAL A 253 -7.89 40.74 -3.04
CA VAL A 253 -7.30 40.19 -4.28
C VAL A 253 -6.29 39.10 -3.97
N ALA A 254 -5.41 39.30 -2.98
CA ALA A 254 -4.45 38.29 -2.56
C ALA A 254 -5.14 37.00 -2.09
N MET A 255 -6.18 37.10 -1.27
CA MET A 255 -6.97 35.96 -0.82
C MET A 255 -7.68 35.26 -1.99
N ALA A 256 -8.24 36.02 -2.95
CA ALA A 256 -8.87 35.42 -4.13
C ALA A 256 -7.85 34.60 -4.95
N VAL A 257 -6.65 35.13 -5.16
CA VAL A 257 -5.57 34.44 -5.87
C VAL A 257 -5.12 33.20 -5.09
N LEU A 258 -4.97 33.29 -3.76
CA LEU A 258 -4.59 32.16 -2.91
C LEU A 258 -5.65 31.05 -2.94
N CYS A 259 -6.93 31.39 -2.85
CA CYS A 259 -8.02 30.41 -2.96
C CYS A 259 -8.03 29.70 -4.32
N PHE A 260 -7.78 30.44 -5.42
CA PHE A 260 -7.69 29.83 -6.74
C PHE A 260 -6.44 28.94 -6.89
N ALA A 261 -5.28 29.39 -6.42
CA ALA A 261 -4.06 28.58 -6.44
C ALA A 261 -4.22 27.30 -5.60
N ALA A 262 -4.82 27.42 -4.41
CA ALA A 262 -5.11 26.29 -3.54
C ALA A 262 -6.09 25.30 -4.19
N SER A 263 -7.12 25.77 -4.90
CA SER A 263 -8.05 24.87 -5.62
C SER A 263 -7.35 24.14 -6.77
N ARG A 264 -6.49 24.80 -7.54
CA ARG A 264 -5.71 24.15 -8.60
C ARG A 264 -4.74 23.11 -8.06
N TRP A 265 -4.05 23.43 -6.97
CA TRP A 265 -3.20 22.47 -6.28
C TRP A 265 -4.00 21.27 -5.76
N LEU A 266 -5.17 21.54 -5.17
CA LEU A 266 -6.06 20.51 -4.64
C LEU A 266 -6.60 19.59 -5.75
N SER A 267 -6.97 20.15 -6.90
CA SER A 267 -7.40 19.40 -8.08
C SER A 267 -6.32 18.41 -8.54
N HIS A 268 -5.07 18.88 -8.67
CA HIS A 268 -3.94 18.02 -9.01
C HIS A 268 -3.65 16.98 -7.91
N PHE A 269 -3.73 17.37 -6.64
CA PHE A 269 -3.60 16.44 -5.51
C PHE A 269 -4.67 15.34 -5.57
N ILE A 270 -5.92 15.69 -5.85
CA ILE A 270 -7.03 14.73 -5.98
C ILE A 270 -6.75 13.78 -7.14
N TYR A 271 -6.39 14.29 -8.31
CA TYR A 271 -6.09 13.44 -9.47
C TYR A 271 -4.96 12.45 -9.18
N LYS A 272 -3.83 12.95 -8.67
CA LYS A 272 -2.64 12.13 -8.38
C LYS A 272 -2.89 11.05 -7.33
N ASN A 273 -3.68 11.35 -6.30
CA ASN A 273 -3.89 10.45 -5.16
C ASN A 273 -5.15 9.58 -5.27
N PHE A 274 -6.13 9.93 -6.10
CA PHE A 274 -7.39 9.19 -6.22
C PHE A 274 -7.68 8.65 -7.62
N HIS A 275 -6.98 9.09 -8.67
CA HIS A 275 -7.17 8.60 -10.05
C HIS A 275 -5.95 7.85 -10.56
N PHE A 276 -4.87 8.56 -10.85
CA PHE A 276 -3.71 7.97 -11.53
C PHE A 276 -2.41 8.47 -10.93
N HIS A 277 -1.51 7.54 -10.63
CA HIS A 277 -0.14 7.81 -10.25
C HIS A 277 0.77 7.00 -11.14
N ASP A 278 1.48 7.65 -12.06
CA ASP A 278 2.43 6.93 -12.89
C ASP A 278 3.63 6.46 -12.06
N TYR A 279 4.13 5.27 -12.38
CA TYR A 279 5.34 4.73 -11.81
C TYR A 279 6.31 4.37 -12.95
N ASN A 280 7.49 4.98 -12.91
CA ASN A 280 8.57 4.70 -13.84
C ASN A 280 9.77 4.15 -13.07
N HIS A 281 9.98 2.84 -13.19
CA HIS A 281 11.07 2.11 -12.55
C HIS A 281 12.46 2.51 -13.07
N ALA A 282 12.57 3.13 -14.26
CA ALA A 282 13.86 3.49 -14.86
C ALA A 282 14.41 4.85 -14.39
N LEU A 283 13.57 5.70 -13.78
CA LEU A 283 13.92 7.08 -13.42
C LEU A 283 14.01 7.31 -11.91
N ARG A 284 14.05 6.24 -11.11
CA ARG A 284 14.03 6.31 -9.65
C ARG A 284 15.36 5.87 -9.03
#